data_AF-A0A2E7NH51-F1
#
_entry.id   AF-A0A2E7NH51-F1
#
_cell.length_a   1.000
_cell.length_b   1.000
_cell.length_c   1.000
_cell.angle_alpha   90.00
_cell.angle_beta   90.00
_cell.angle_gamma   90.00
#
_symmetry.space_group_name_H-M   'P 1'
#
loop_
_entity.id
_entity.type
_entity.pdbx_description
1 polymer ?
#
loop_
_entity_poly.entity_id
_entity_poly.type
_entity_poly.pdbx_seq_one_letter_code
_entity_poly.pdbx_strand_id
1 'polypeptide(L)'
;MAKSATERKREQRAREKLKAEERHARLLAYSLKLEVFKGTAERLERIQQVTGIDEVHDLLTRLIHNADRLDDAALRKFVAEP
;
A
#
# COMPACT_ATOMS: atom_id res chain seq x y z
N MET A 1 -20.67 -2.04 -31.58
CA MET A 1 -19.24 -1.68 -31.67
C MET A 1 -18.47 -2.42 -30.58
N ALA A 2 -17.59 -3.35 -30.95
CA ALA A 2 -16.75 -4.05 -29.97
C ALA A 2 -15.74 -3.05 -29.39
N LYS A 3 -15.82 -2.77 -28.08
CA LYS A 3 -14.89 -1.86 -27.39
C LYS A 3 -13.45 -2.24 -27.73
N SER A 4 -12.63 -1.24 -28.07
CA SER A 4 -11.22 -1.45 -28.37
C SER A 4 -10.48 -1.99 -27.14
N ALA A 5 -9.37 -2.70 -27.34
CA ALA A 5 -8.56 -3.21 -26.23
C ALA A 5 -8.15 -2.09 -25.24
N THR A 6 -7.94 -0.88 -25.75
CA THR A 6 -7.60 0.32 -24.98
C THR A 6 -8.76 0.79 -24.11
N GLU A 7 -9.99 0.78 -24.65
CA GLU A 7 -11.19 1.14 -23.89
C GLU A 7 -11.47 0.13 -22.78
N ARG A 8 -11.32 -1.18 -23.07
CA ARG A 8 -11.48 -2.24 -22.05
C ARG A 8 -10.49 -2.08 -20.90
N LYS A 9 -9.22 -1.75 -21.19
CA LYS A 9 -8.19 -1.56 -20.18
C LYS A 9 -8.41 -0.29 -19.34
N ARG A 10 -8.93 0.79 -19.94
CA ARG A 10 -9.35 1.99 -19.19
C ARG A 10 -10.54 1.70 -18.29
N GLU A 11 -11.52 0.97 -18.79
CA GLU A 11 -12.70 0.58 -18.01
C GLU A 11 -12.35 -0.36 -16.87
N GLN A 12 -11.38 -1.27 -17.08
CA GLN A 12 -10.86 -2.14 -16.03
C GLN A 12 -10.16 -1.35 -14.92
N ARG A 13 -9.25 -0.43 -15.27
CA ARG A 13 -8.60 0.45 -14.27
C ARG A 13 -9.59 1.33 -13.54
N ALA A 14 -10.61 1.83 -14.23
CA ALA A 14 -11.68 2.62 -13.62
C ALA A 14 -12.47 1.79 -12.59
N ARG A 15 -12.78 0.53 -12.91
CA ARG A 15 -13.44 -0.41 -11.98
C ARG A 15 -12.56 -0.79 -10.80
N GLU A 16 -11.27 -1.03 -11.03
CA GLU A 16 -10.30 -1.34 -9.99
C GLU A 16 -10.13 -0.16 -9.03
N LYS A 17 -10.06 1.08 -9.57
CA LYS A 17 -10.02 2.31 -8.79
C LYS A 17 -11.28 2.51 -7.94
N LEU A 18 -12.47 2.33 -8.54
CA LEU A 18 -13.75 2.43 -7.81
C LEU A 18 -13.82 1.40 -6.67
N LYS A 19 -13.39 0.16 -6.93
CA LYS A 19 -13.38 -0.92 -5.94
C LYS A 19 -12.35 -0.68 -4.82
N ALA A 20 -11.28 0.06 -5.09
CA ALA A 20 -10.34 0.51 -4.07
C ALA A 20 -10.97 1.63 -3.22
N GLU A 21 -11.55 2.65 -3.85
CA GLU A 21 -12.21 3.77 -3.17
C GLU A 21 -13.37 3.31 -2.28
N GLU A 22 -14.21 2.38 -2.76
CA GLU A 22 -15.29 1.77 -1.97
C GLU A 22 -14.76 0.94 -0.79
N ARG A 23 -13.62 0.24 -0.95
CA ARG A 23 -12.96 -0.47 0.15
C ARG A 23 -12.42 0.49 1.20
N HIS A 24 -11.79 1.59 0.79
CA HIS A 24 -11.29 2.61 1.70
C HIS A 24 -12.42 3.30 2.48
N ALA A 25 -13.52 3.67 1.82
CA ALA A 25 -14.67 4.30 2.48
C ALA A 25 -15.32 3.40 3.54
N ARG A 26 -15.32 2.08 3.30
CA ARG A 26 -15.97 1.09 4.16
C ARG A 26 -15.18 0.71 5.41
N LEU A 27 -13.90 1.11 5.49
CA LEU A 27 -13.00 0.79 6.61
C LEU A 27 -12.84 1.93 7.64
N LEU A 28 -13.69 2.97 7.62
CA LEU A 28 -13.51 4.18 8.47
C LEU A 28 -12.09 4.75 8.33
N ALA A 29 -11.56 4.75 7.10
CA ALA A 29 -10.15 4.94 6.83
C ALA A 29 -9.66 6.31 7.33
N TYR A 30 -8.77 6.29 8.31
CA TYR A 30 -7.90 7.41 8.61
C TYR A 30 -6.90 7.57 7.46
N SER A 31 -6.89 8.73 6.81
CA SER A 31 -5.97 9.03 5.71
C SER A 31 -4.72 9.72 6.24
N LEU A 32 -3.58 9.04 6.14
CA LEU A 32 -2.28 9.59 6.49
C LEU A 32 -1.61 10.18 5.24
N LYS A 33 -1.38 11.50 5.25
CA LYS A 33 -0.60 12.17 4.19
C LYS A 33 0.85 12.27 4.63
N LEU A 34 1.75 11.60 3.91
CA LEU A 34 3.18 11.57 4.19
C LEU A 34 3.98 12.04 2.97
N GLU A 35 4.97 12.90 3.19
CA GLU A 35 5.99 13.20 2.17
C GLU A 35 7.07 12.11 2.23
N VAL A 36 7.25 11.40 1.12
CA VAL A 36 8.23 10.31 1.00
C VAL A 36 9.40 10.82 0.17
N PHE A 37 10.58 10.92 0.78
CA PHE A 37 11.81 11.26 0.07
C PHE A 37 12.28 10.09 -0.83
N LYS A 38 13.06 10.41 -1.88
CA LYS A 38 13.48 9.45 -2.92
C LYS A 38 14.05 8.14 -2.36
N GLY A 39 14.96 8.21 -1.38
CA GLY A 39 15.56 7.01 -0.79
C GLY A 39 14.55 6.12 -0.06
N THR A 40 13.53 6.70 0.57
CA THR A 40 12.45 5.96 1.21
C THR A 40 11.51 5.33 0.16
N ALA A 41 11.25 6.04 -0.95
CA ALA A 41 10.46 5.50 -2.06
C ALA A 41 11.14 4.29 -2.71
N GLU A 42 12.45 4.33 -2.93
CA GLU A 42 13.24 3.19 -3.45
C GLU A 42 13.18 1.97 -2.51
N ARG A 43 13.23 2.20 -1.19
CA ARG A 43 13.04 1.13 -0.19
C ARG A 43 11.64 0.53 -0.27
N LEU A 44 10.60 1.35 -0.40
CA LEU A 44 9.23 0.86 -0.57
C LEU A 44 9.09 0.01 -1.82
N GLU A 45 9.59 0.49 -2.97
CA GLU A 45 9.55 -0.26 -4.23
C GLU A 45 10.26 -1.62 -4.11
N ARG A 46 11.44 -1.66 -3.50
CA ARG A 46 12.15 -2.92 -3.23
C ARG A 46 11.31 -3.88 -2.39
N ILE A 47 10.64 -3.39 -1.34
CA ILE A 47 9.79 -4.23 -0.49
C ILE A 47 8.60 -4.76 -1.28
N GLN A 48 7.96 -3.94 -2.13
CA GLN A 48 6.88 -4.38 -3.00
C GLN A 48 7.35 -5.50 -3.94
N GLN A 49 8.52 -5.35 -4.58
CA GLN A 49 9.10 -6.37 -5.45
C GLN A 49 9.37 -7.69 -4.71
N VAL A 50 9.89 -7.63 -3.47
CA VAL A 50 10.19 -8.83 -2.67
C VAL A 50 8.93 -9.53 -2.16
N THR A 51 7.91 -8.76 -1.77
CA THR A 51 6.68 -9.30 -1.17
C THR A 51 5.60 -9.64 -2.21
N GLY A 52 5.70 -9.09 -3.43
CA GLY A 52 4.66 -9.18 -4.45
C GLY A 52 3.41 -8.36 -4.14
N ILE A 53 3.48 -7.39 -3.22
CA ILE A 53 2.34 -6.54 -2.82
C ILE A 53 2.39 -5.24 -3.60
N ASP A 54 1.51 -5.13 -4.61
CA ASP A 54 1.48 -3.99 -5.54
C ASP A 54 0.89 -2.71 -4.92
N GLU A 55 0.03 -2.84 -3.91
CA GLU A 55 -0.63 -1.70 -3.27
C GLU A 55 0.16 -1.25 -2.03
N VAL A 56 0.75 -0.05 -2.11
CA VAL A 56 1.55 0.54 -1.01
C VAL A 56 0.75 0.62 0.30
N HIS A 57 -0.56 0.91 0.22
CA HIS A 57 -1.39 0.96 1.41
C HIS A 57 -1.51 -0.42 2.08
N ASP A 58 -1.73 -1.50 1.30
CA ASP A 58 -1.82 -2.86 1.85
C ASP A 58 -0.49 -3.28 2.46
N LEU A 59 0.62 -2.93 1.78
CA LEU A 59 1.96 -3.17 2.31
C LEU A 59 2.15 -2.47 3.67
N LEU A 60 1.86 -1.16 3.75
CA LEU A 60 2.02 -0.40 4.98
C LEU A 60 1.12 -0.91 6.10
N THR A 61 -0.15 -1.23 5.80
CA THR A 61 -1.08 -1.82 6.77
C THR A 61 -0.52 -3.13 7.34
N ARG A 62 -0.01 -4.02 6.50
CA ARG A 62 0.61 -5.27 6.97
C ARG A 62 1.88 -5.06 7.76
N LEU A 63 2.73 -4.11 7.36
CA LEU A 63 3.94 -3.77 8.09
C LEU A 63 3.61 -3.29 9.51
N ILE A 64 2.64 -2.37 9.64
CA ILE A 64 2.18 -1.86 10.94
C ILE A 64 1.64 -3.00 11.81
N HIS A 65 0.74 -3.83 11.27
CA HIS A 65 0.18 -4.95 12.03
C HIS A 65 1.22 -6.00 12.44
N ASN A 66 2.26 -6.24 11.63
CA ASN A 66 3.32 -7.15 12.00
C ASN A 66 4.29 -6.54 13.01
N ALA A 67 4.55 -5.23 12.94
CA ALA A 67 5.34 -4.53 13.94
C ALA A 67 4.64 -4.54 15.32
N ASP A 68 3.32 -4.37 15.35
CA ASP A 68 2.49 -4.41 16.56
C ASP A 68 2.46 -5.79 17.26
N ARG A 69 2.89 -6.85 16.57
CA ARG A 69 3.03 -8.20 17.15
C ARG A 69 4.34 -8.41 17.90
N LEU A 70 5.29 -7.49 17.76
CA LEU A 70 6.54 -7.53 18.51
C LEU A 70 6.29 -7.07 19.94
N ASP A 71 7.03 -7.61 20.91
CA ASP A 71 7.02 -7.04 22.27
C ASP A 71 7.65 -5.63 22.29
N ASP A 72 7.37 -4.87 23.34
CA ASP A 72 7.80 -3.47 23.47
C ASP A 72 9.32 -3.28 23.32
N ALA A 73 10.13 -4.23 23.81
CA ALA A 73 11.58 -4.14 23.73
C ALA A 73 12.08 -4.41 22.30
N ALA A 74 11.52 -5.43 21.65
CA ALA A 74 11.80 -5.77 20.27
C ALA A 74 11.33 -4.68 19.30
N LEU A 75 10.12 -4.13 19.51
CA LEU A 75 9.59 -3.03 18.71
C LEU A 75 10.46 -1.77 18.84
N ARG A 76 10.82 -1.39 20.08
CA ARG A 76 11.70 -0.24 20.32
C ARG A 76 13.05 -0.42 19.61
N LYS A 77 13.62 -1.61 19.66
CA LYS A 77 14.87 -1.91 18.95
C LYS A 77 14.69 -1.81 17.43
N PHE A 78 13.66 -2.47 16.90
CA PHE A 78 13.37 -2.50 15.46
C PHE A 78 13.19 -1.11 14.86
N VAL A 79 12.50 -0.20 15.56
CA VAL A 79 12.25 1.17 15.07
C VAL A 79 13.46 2.09 15.27
N ALA A 80 14.33 1.81 16.24
CA ALA A 80 15.53 2.62 16.50
C ALA A 80 16.68 2.33 15.52
N GLU A 81 16.61 1.25 14.75
CA GLU A 81 17.61 0.92 13.73
C GLU A 81 17.45 1.83 12.48
N PRO A 82 18.53 2.45 11.96
CA PRO A 82 18.49 3.41 10.85
C PRO A 82 18.26 2.80 9.45
#